data_AF-A0A2D4P9Y8-F1
#
_entry.id   AF-A0A2D4P9Y8-F1
#
_cell.length_a   1.000
_cell.length_b   1.000
_cell.length_c   1.000
_cell.angle_alpha   90.00
_cell.angle_beta   90.00
_cell.angle_gamma   90.00
#
_symmetry.space_group_name_H-M   'P 1'
#
loop_
_entity.id
_entity.type
_entity.pdbx_description
1 polymer ?
#
loop_
_entity_poly.entity_id
_entity_poly.type
_entity_poly.pdbx_seq_one_letter_code
_entity_poly.pdbx_strand_id
1 'polypeptide(L)'
;MREIQKLYEAKSFLFLGCGWTVDDTTFQALFLEAVKHKSDLEHFMLVRHGGVDEFKKLRENMLDKGIKVISYGEEYSDLPEYFERLANEISNCNQAGSRQWGQLNGTDTVRIENKGTELT
;
A
#
# COMPACT_ATOMS: atom_id res chain seq x y z
N MET A 1 -1.25 -24.48 -10.06
CA MET A 1 -2.03 -23.54 -10.89
C MET A 1 -3.43 -23.22 -10.35
N ARG A 2 -4.33 -24.19 -10.09
CA ARG A 2 -5.69 -23.87 -9.53
C ARG A 2 -5.73 -23.46 -8.05
N GLU A 3 -4.68 -23.73 -7.29
CA GLU A 3 -4.67 -23.48 -5.84
C GLU A 3 -4.46 -22.00 -5.50
N ILE A 4 -3.62 -21.30 -6.26
CA ILE A 4 -3.39 -19.87 -6.04
C ILE A 4 -4.67 -19.06 -6.32
N GLN A 5 -5.43 -19.40 -7.36
CA GLN A 5 -6.73 -18.78 -7.69
C GLN A 5 -7.70 -18.88 -6.51
N LYS A 6 -7.87 -20.08 -5.93
CA LYS A 6 -8.73 -20.29 -4.76
C LYS A 6 -8.29 -19.47 -3.55
N LEU A 7 -6.98 -19.28 -3.36
CA LEU A 7 -6.47 -18.45 -2.28
C LEU A 7 -6.75 -16.97 -2.54
N TYR A 8 -6.67 -16.49 -3.78
CA TYR A 8 -6.99 -15.10 -4.13
C TYR A 8 -8.47 -14.74 -3.93
N GLU A 9 -9.37 -15.73 -4.05
CA GLU A 9 -10.80 -15.55 -3.76
C GLU A 9 -11.09 -15.48 -2.25
N ALA A 10 -10.23 -16.07 -1.40
CA ALA A 10 -10.51 -16.25 0.03
C ALA A 10 -9.53 -15.55 0.97
N LYS A 11 -8.42 -15.02 0.47
CA LYS A 11 -7.37 -14.38 1.27
C LYS A 11 -6.81 -13.13 0.58
N SER A 12 -6.55 -12.11 1.39
CA SER A 12 -5.72 -10.97 1.00
C SER A 12 -4.24 -11.37 0.93
N PHE A 13 -3.50 -10.75 0.01
CA PHE A 13 -2.07 -10.98 -0.19
C PHE A 13 -1.31 -9.67 -0.04
N LEU A 14 -0.09 -9.79 0.50
CA LEU A 14 0.93 -8.74 0.49
C LEU A 14 2.05 -9.19 -0.45
N PHE A 15 2.30 -8.42 -1.50
CA PHE A 15 3.40 -8.62 -2.43
C PHE A 15 4.59 -7.76 -2.03
N LEU A 16 5.76 -8.37 -1.90
CA LEU A 16 7.01 -7.72 -1.50
C LEU A 16 8.13 -8.19 -2.43
N GLY A 17 8.98 -7.26 -2.87
CA GLY A 17 10.14 -7.59 -3.72
C GLY A 17 9.81 -7.92 -5.18
N CYS A 18 8.58 -7.66 -5.61
CA CYS A 18 8.09 -7.94 -6.95
C CYS A 18 8.41 -6.80 -7.92
N GLY A 19 9.69 -6.61 -8.22
CA GLY A 19 10.17 -5.75 -9.31
C GLY A 19 9.99 -4.25 -9.11
N TRP A 20 10.94 -3.46 -9.61
CA TRP A 20 10.86 -1.99 -9.64
C TRP A 20 9.72 -1.50 -10.57
N THR A 21 9.29 -2.35 -11.51
CA THR A 21 8.36 -2.00 -12.57
C THR A 21 7.23 -3.00 -12.72
N VAL A 22 6.13 -2.50 -13.29
CA VAL A 22 4.95 -3.26 -13.74
C VAL A 22 5.32 -4.37 -14.73
N ASP A 23 6.52 -4.33 -15.30
CA ASP A 23 7.04 -5.22 -16.35
C ASP A 23 7.77 -6.45 -15.79
N ASP A 24 7.75 -6.68 -14.47
CA ASP A 24 8.22 -7.93 -13.90
C ASP A 24 7.35 -9.08 -14.39
N THR A 25 7.85 -9.78 -15.42
CA THR A 25 7.20 -10.92 -16.07
C THR A 25 6.86 -12.05 -15.09
N THR A 26 7.59 -12.19 -13.99
CA THR A 26 7.31 -13.18 -12.95
C THR A 26 6.06 -12.79 -12.16
N PHE A 27 5.95 -11.51 -11.81
CA PHE A 27 4.78 -10.98 -11.12
C PHE A 27 3.54 -11.00 -12.02
N GLN A 28 3.67 -10.61 -13.29
CA GLN A 28 2.59 -10.69 -14.26
C GLN A 28 2.10 -12.12 -14.50
N ALA A 29 3.01 -13.11 -14.56
CA ALA A 29 2.64 -14.51 -14.74
C ALA A 29 1.82 -15.05 -13.55
N LEU A 30 2.21 -14.72 -12.32
CA LEU A 30 1.43 -15.04 -11.11
C LEU A 30 0.03 -14.40 -11.17
N PHE A 31 -0.06 -13.16 -11.65
CA PHE A 31 -1.29 -12.38 -11.66
C PHE A 31 -2.28 -12.78 -12.77
N LEU A 32 -1.80 -12.94 -14.01
CA LEU A 32 -2.63 -13.33 -15.18
C LEU A 32 -3.32 -14.68 -14.99
N GLU A 33 -2.71 -15.54 -14.17
CA GLU A 33 -3.29 -16.82 -13.86
C GLU A 33 -4.20 -16.79 -12.63
N ALA A 34 -3.86 -16.03 -11.59
CA ALA A 34 -4.67 -15.95 -10.37
C ALA A 34 -5.95 -15.11 -10.54
N VAL A 35 -5.95 -14.12 -11.44
CA VAL A 35 -6.96 -13.04 -11.46
C VAL A 35 -7.84 -13.07 -12.70
N LYS A 36 -8.42 -14.25 -12.99
CA LYS A 36 -9.50 -14.35 -14.00
C LYS A 36 -10.81 -13.72 -13.53
N HIS A 37 -10.97 -13.51 -12.23
CA HIS A 37 -12.13 -12.87 -11.61
C HIS A 37 -11.66 -11.72 -10.71
N LYS A 38 -12.44 -10.62 -10.66
CA LYS A 38 -12.22 -9.56 -9.67
C LYS A 38 -12.47 -10.17 -8.29
N SER A 39 -11.44 -10.24 -7.45
CA SER A 39 -11.61 -10.55 -6.03
C SER A 39 -12.21 -9.32 -5.34
N ASP A 40 -13.16 -9.53 -4.44
CA ASP A 40 -13.68 -8.46 -3.56
C ASP A 40 -12.70 -8.15 -2.41
N LEU A 41 -11.61 -8.92 -2.28
CA LEU A 41 -10.58 -8.73 -1.27
C LEU A 41 -9.56 -7.70 -1.71
N GLU A 42 -9.12 -6.88 -0.76
CA GLU A 42 -8.05 -5.92 -0.99
C GLU A 42 -6.69 -6.64 -0.93
N HIS A 43 -5.93 -6.52 -2.01
CA HIS A 43 -4.54 -6.98 -2.09
C HIS A 43 -3.60 -5.78 -2.02
N PHE A 44 -2.40 -5.99 -1.49
CA PHE A 44 -1.42 -4.91 -1.28
C PHE A 44 -0.08 -5.26 -1.88
N MET A 45 0.61 -4.25 -2.39
CA MET A 45 2.00 -4.34 -2.82
C MET A 45 2.82 -3.32 -2.05
N LEU A 46 3.89 -3.79 -1.41
CA LEU A 46 4.80 -2.97 -0.64
C LEU A 46 6.08 -2.74 -1.44
N VAL A 47 6.35 -1.48 -1.78
CA VAL A 47 7.45 -1.07 -2.66
C VAL A 47 8.27 0.05 -2.05
N ARG A 48 9.50 0.22 -2.56
CA ARG A 48 10.29 1.41 -2.27
C ARG A 48 9.67 2.62 -2.98
N HIS A 49 9.67 3.78 -2.34
CA HIS A 49 9.42 5.04 -3.03
C HIS A 49 10.58 5.29 -4.00
N GLY A 50 10.32 5.12 -5.29
CA GLY A 50 11.24 5.51 -6.35
C GLY A 50 10.99 6.96 -6.76
N GLY A 51 11.05 7.24 -8.07
CA GLY A 51 10.60 8.52 -8.60
C GLY A 51 9.07 8.68 -8.47
N VAL A 52 8.61 9.90 -8.19
CA VAL A 52 7.18 10.23 -8.00
C VAL A 52 6.33 9.76 -9.19
N ASP A 53 6.81 9.99 -10.42
CA ASP A 53 6.11 9.61 -11.64
C ASP A 53 6.04 8.08 -11.82
N GLU A 54 7.12 7.37 -11.49
CA GLU A 54 7.17 5.91 -11.56
C GLU A 54 6.25 5.28 -10.53
N PHE A 55 6.26 5.79 -9.29
CA PHE A 55 5.38 5.31 -8.23
C PHE A 55 3.90 5.56 -8.57
N LYS A 56 3.57 6.74 -9.11
CA LYS A 56 2.21 7.06 -9.55
C LYS A 56 1.75 6.11 -10.66
N LYS A 57 2.58 5.91 -11.69
CA LYS A 57 2.28 4.98 -12.79
C LYS A 57 2.11 3.54 -12.29
N LEU A 58 2.96 3.08 -11.38
CA LEU A 58 2.83 1.74 -10.79
C LEU A 58 1.52 1.60 -10.01
N ARG A 59 1.19 2.61 -9.20
CA ARG A 59 -0.05 2.64 -8.40
C ARG A 59 -1.30 2.57 -9.27
N GLU A 60 -1.37 3.36 -10.34
CA GLU A 60 -2.52 3.35 -11.27
C GLU A 60 -2.67 1.98 -11.94
N ASN A 61 -1.58 1.41 -12.47
CA ASN A 61 -1.60 0.11 -13.14
C ASN A 61 -2.00 -1.05 -12.22
N MET A 62 -1.61 -0.99 -10.95
CA MET A 62 -1.93 -2.03 -9.96
C MET A 62 -3.32 -1.84 -9.37
N LEU A 63 -3.81 -0.61 -9.28
CA LEU A 63 -5.16 -0.33 -8.81
C LEU A 63 -6.22 -0.91 -9.78
N ASP A 64 -5.99 -0.83 -11.09
CA ASP A 64 -6.83 -1.49 -12.11
C ASP A 64 -6.90 -3.02 -11.93
N LYS A 65 -5.86 -3.58 -11.30
CA LYS A 65 -5.74 -4.99 -10.95
C LYS A 65 -6.31 -5.31 -9.56
N GLY A 66 -6.83 -4.33 -8.83
CA GLY A 66 -7.32 -4.53 -7.46
C GLY A 66 -6.20 -4.65 -6.41
N ILE A 67 -4.99 -4.23 -6.75
CA ILE A 67 -3.85 -4.19 -5.82
C ILE A 67 -3.54 -2.75 -5.44
N LYS A 68 -3.56 -2.45 -4.15
CA LYS A 68 -3.14 -1.16 -3.60
C LYS A 68 -1.63 -1.14 -3.40
N VAL A 69 -0.96 -0.16 -4.01
CA VAL A 69 0.49 0.04 -3.84
C VAL A 69 0.75 0.98 -2.66
N ILE A 70 1.62 0.55 -1.76
CA ILE A 70 2.07 1.25 -0.55
C ILE A 70 3.59 1.36 -0.59
N SER A 71 4.12 2.52 -0.20
CA SER A 71 5.56 2.72 -0.02
C SER A 71 5.98 2.37 1.41
N TYR A 72 7.10 1.66 1.58
CA TYR A 72 7.72 1.45 2.89
C TYR A 72 8.77 2.50 3.28
N GLY A 73 9.24 3.31 2.32
CA GLY A 73 10.32 4.27 2.52
C GLY A 73 11.07 4.59 1.23
N GLU A 74 12.10 5.43 1.34
CA GLU A 74 12.91 5.91 0.21
C GLU A 74 14.14 5.01 -0.03
N GLU A 75 14.53 4.18 0.94
CA GLU A 75 15.68 3.28 0.88
C GLU A 75 15.31 1.85 1.26
N TYR A 76 16.07 0.85 0.78
CA TYR A 76 15.85 -0.55 1.19
C TYR A 76 16.04 -0.76 2.70
N SER A 77 16.88 0.06 3.32
CA SER A 77 17.12 0.12 4.76
C SER A 77 15.91 0.52 5.59
N ASP A 78 14.89 1.15 4.98
CA ASP A 78 13.69 1.61 5.69
C ASP A 78 12.68 0.48 5.94
N LEU A 79 12.79 -0.63 5.19
CA LEU A 79 11.83 -1.73 5.24
C LEU A 79 11.71 -2.38 6.64
N PRO A 80 12.80 -2.67 7.38
CA PRO A 80 12.69 -3.21 8.74
C PRO A 80 11.94 -2.28 9.70
N GLU A 81 12.23 -0.98 9.67
CA GLU A 81 11.55 0.01 10.52
C GLU A 81 10.07 0.13 10.16
N TYR A 82 9.74 0.07 8.86
CA TYR A 82 8.35 0.02 8.41
C TYR A 82 7.60 -1.20 8.99
N PHE A 83 8.20 -2.40 8.95
CA PHE A 83 7.58 -3.59 9.52
C PHE A 83 7.43 -3.53 11.04
N GLU A 84 8.40 -2.94 11.76
CA GLU A 84 8.28 -2.74 13.19
C GLU A 84 7.11 -1.81 13.53
N ARG A 85 6.98 -0.68 12.82
CA ARG A 85 5.83 0.23 12.96
C ARG A 85 4.52 -0.47 12.68
N LEU A 86 4.42 -1.20 11.58
CA LEU A 86 3.22 -1.96 11.22
C LEU A 86 2.86 -3.01 12.28
N ALA A 87 3.84 -3.76 12.80
CA ALA A 87 3.61 -4.76 13.83
C ALA A 87 3.13 -4.13 15.14
N ASN A 88 3.70 -2.99 15.52
CA ASN A 88 3.28 -2.22 16.69
C ASN A 88 1.86 -1.67 16.52
N GLU A 89 1.52 -1.14 15.34
CA GLU A 89 0.17 -0.67 15.03
C GLU A 89 -0.86 -1.80 15.12
N ILE A 90 -0.58 -2.97 14.54
CA ILE A 90 -1.48 -4.13 14.62
C ILE A 90 -1.66 -4.58 16.07
N SER A 91 -0.57 -4.63 16.84
CA SER A 91 -0.58 -5.06 18.24
C SER A 91 -1.35 -4.08 19.14
N ASN A 92 -1.23 -2.78 18.89
CA ASN A 92 -1.91 -1.73 19.63
C ASN A 92 -3.37 -1.54 19.19
N CYS A 93 -3.69 -1.74 17.91
CA CYS A 93 -5.05 -1.71 17.38
C CYS A 93 -5.93 -2.79 18.03
N ASN A 94 -5.35 -3.96 18.32
CA ASN A 94 -6.03 -5.02 19.05
C ASN A 94 -6.28 -4.69 20.55
N GLN A 95 -5.62 -3.67 21.10
CA GLN A 95 -5.78 -3.23 22.49
C GLN A 95 -6.65 -1.98 22.63
N ALA A 96 -6.60 -1.08 21.64
CA ALA A 96 -7.38 0.15 21.61
C ALA A 96 -8.42 0.06 20.49
N GLY A 97 -9.67 -0.26 20.85
CA GLY A 97 -10.78 -0.38 19.90
C GLY A 97 -10.83 0.77 18.89
N SER A 98 -10.48 0.46 17.64
CA SER A 98 -10.84 1.18 16.41
C SER A 98 -10.85 2.71 16.49
N ARG A 99 -9.69 3.37 16.61
CA ARG A 99 -9.56 4.79 16.23
C ARG A 99 -8.20 5.01 15.58
N GLN A 100 -8.19 5.64 14.42
CA GLN A 100 -7.02 6.09 13.63
C GLN A 100 -6.39 5.07 12.66
N TRP A 101 -7.12 4.65 11.64
CA TRP A 101 -6.51 4.12 10.39
C TRP A 101 -6.47 5.19 9.26
N GLY A 102 -7.08 6.37 9.47
CA GLY A 102 -7.35 7.33 8.40
C GLY A 102 -6.36 8.47 8.19
N GLN A 103 -5.26 8.57 8.96
CA GLN A 103 -4.45 9.81 9.03
C GLN A 103 -3.08 9.77 8.35
N LEU A 104 -2.62 8.65 7.79
CA LEU A 104 -1.25 8.56 7.26
C LEU A 104 -1.13 8.63 5.73
N ASN A 105 -2.24 8.82 5.00
CA ASN A 105 -2.16 9.21 3.60
C ASN A 105 -1.92 10.72 3.50
N GLY A 106 -0.64 11.12 3.53
CA GLY A 106 -0.12 12.37 2.97
C GLY A 106 -0.70 13.66 3.54
N THR A 107 -0.12 14.19 4.61
CA THR A 107 -0.27 15.62 4.92
C THR A 107 0.65 16.43 4.00
N ASP A 108 0.10 16.91 2.88
CA ASP A 108 0.63 18.11 2.23
C ASP A 108 0.48 19.27 3.22
N THR A 109 1.60 19.71 3.81
CA THR A 109 1.62 20.86 4.70
C THR A 109 1.38 22.14 3.92
N VAL A 110 0.13 22.57 3.78
CA VAL A 110 -0.20 23.97 3.49
C VAL A 110 -0.32 24.71 4.82
N ARG A 111 0.71 25.51 5.16
CA ARG A 111 0.66 26.49 6.24
C ARG A 111 -0.31 27.62 5.84
N ILE A 112 -1.43 27.75 6.56
CA ILE A 112 -2.23 28.99 6.55
C ILE A 112 -1.99 29.70 7.89
N GLU A 113 -1.31 30.84 7.84
CA GLU A 113 -1.19 31.78 8.96
C GLU A 113 -2.55 32.44 9.20
N ASN A 114 -3.16 32.20 10.36
CA ASN A 114 -4.27 33.02 10.84
C ASN A 114 -3.73 34.09 11.80
N LYS A 115 -3.58 35.32 11.30
CA LYS A 115 -3.50 36.50 12.16
C LYS A 115 -4.89 36.82 12.67
N GLY A 116 -5.05 36.77 14.00
CA GLY A 116 -6.26 37.18 14.68
C GLY A 116 -6.54 38.67 14.55
N THR A 117 -7.81 39.01 14.58
CA THR A 117 -8.28 40.36 14.91
C THR A 117 -9.46 40.22 15.86
N GLU A 118 -9.24 40.74 17.07
CA GLU A 118 -10.22 40.95 18.12
C GLU A 118 -11.33 41.87 17.61
N LEU A 119 -12.58 41.53 17.94
CA LEU A 119 -13.72 42.46 17.84
C LEU A 119 -14.02 42.94 19.26
N THR A 120 -13.92 44.27 19.44
CA THR A 120 -14.52 44.99 20.57
C THR A 120 -15.80 45.65 20.08
#